data_AF-A0A0D2YA40-F1
#
_entry.id   AF-A0A0D2YA40-F1
#
_cell.length_a   1.000
_cell.length_b   1.000
_cell.length_c   1.000
_cell.angle_alpha   90.00
_cell.angle_beta   90.00
_cell.angle_gamma   90.00
#
_symmetry.space_group_name_H-M   'P 1'
#
loop_
_entity.id
_entity.type
_entity.pdbx_description
1 polymer ?
#
loop_
_entity_poly.entity_id
_entity_poly.type
_entity_poly.pdbx_seq_one_letter_code
_entity_poly.pdbx_strand_id
1 'polypeptide(L)'
;MGATTAKKLREWSEWWNEDFRHYYYAKMKNGYLPSLCRFTSKYAGKYEVDFDNVKETLHIILPKDDYYHKGVNAQRAIRRELEAAMTKHMPGYWVKDEARHGERDEHFSKSVEEHYQEQEA
;
A
#
# COMPACT_ATOMS: atom_id res chain seq x y z
N MET A 1 5.27 -29.91 9.98
CA MET A 1 4.28 -28.83 10.15
C MET A 1 4.76 -27.48 9.57
N GLY A 2 5.48 -27.46 8.43
CA GLY A 2 6.06 -26.20 7.88
C GLY A 2 5.27 -25.56 6.73
N ALA A 3 4.59 -26.36 5.91
CA ALA A 3 3.86 -25.85 4.74
C ALA A 3 2.59 -25.07 5.10
N THR A 4 1.91 -25.46 6.19
CA THR A 4 0.68 -24.82 6.66
C THR A 4 0.93 -23.40 7.19
N THR A 5 2.07 -23.19 7.84
CA THR A 5 2.49 -21.88 8.38
C THR A 5 2.90 -20.93 7.26
N ALA A 6 3.69 -21.41 6.28
CA ALA A 6 4.11 -20.62 5.13
C ALA A 6 2.94 -20.23 4.20
N LYS A 7 1.97 -21.14 4.00
CA LYS A 7 0.77 -20.85 3.21
C LYS A 7 -0.11 -19.79 3.88
N LYS A 8 -0.37 -19.94 5.19
CA LYS A 8 -1.06 -18.92 5.98
C LYS A 8 -0.33 -17.57 5.87
N LEU A 9 0.97 -17.53 6.13
CA LEU A 9 1.78 -16.31 6.03
C LEU A 9 1.64 -15.61 4.67
N ARG A 10 1.62 -16.37 3.57
CA ARG A 10 1.41 -15.83 2.23
C ARG A 10 0.02 -15.24 2.05
N GLU A 11 -1.03 -15.95 2.47
CA GLU A 11 -2.42 -15.48 2.40
C GLU A 11 -2.60 -14.19 3.23
N TRP A 12 -1.99 -14.14 4.41
CA TRP A 12 -1.98 -12.94 5.27
C TRP A 12 -1.18 -11.79 4.66
N SER A 13 -0.03 -12.05 4.03
CA SER A 13 0.77 -11.03 3.34
C SER A 13 0.00 -10.39 2.18
N GLU A 14 -0.75 -11.18 1.42
CA GLU A 14 -1.56 -10.69 0.30
C GLU A 14 -2.74 -9.85 0.79
N TRP A 15 -3.42 -10.31 1.84
CA TRP A 15 -4.52 -9.59 2.46
C TRP A 15 -4.06 -8.26 3.10
N TRP A 16 -2.96 -8.27 3.86
CA TRP A 16 -2.39 -7.06 4.44
C TRP A 16 -1.88 -6.07 3.38
N ASN A 17 -1.36 -6.55 2.26
CA ASN A 17 -1.02 -5.66 1.14
C ASN A 17 -2.26 -4.99 0.55
N GLU A 18 -3.37 -5.72 0.48
CA GLU A 18 -4.64 -5.19 0.01
C GLU A 18 -5.16 -4.06 0.92
N ASP A 19 -5.02 -4.23 2.23
CA ASP A 19 -5.40 -3.20 3.21
C ASP A 19 -4.41 -2.05 3.33
N PHE A 20 -3.14 -2.29 2.98
CA PHE A 20 -2.13 -1.25 2.88
C PHE A 20 -2.26 -0.43 1.58
N ARG A 21 -3.00 -0.94 0.59
CA ARG A 21 -3.08 -0.36 -0.74
C ARG A 21 -3.61 1.06 -0.70
N HIS A 22 -2.84 1.97 -1.28
CA HIS A 22 -3.28 3.35 -1.50
C HIS A 22 -3.96 3.47 -2.86
N TYR A 23 -5.14 4.10 -2.90
CA TYR A 23 -5.98 4.20 -4.08
C TYR A 23 -5.98 5.63 -4.63
N TYR A 24 -5.56 5.77 -5.88
CA TYR A 24 -5.53 7.05 -6.57
C TYR A 24 -6.19 6.97 -7.94
N TYR A 25 -6.85 8.05 -8.33
CA TYR A 25 -7.40 8.26 -9.68
C TYR A 25 -6.54 9.24 -10.47
N ALA A 26 -6.40 9.02 -11.78
CA ALA A 26 -5.78 10.00 -12.66
C ALA A 26 -6.65 11.28 -12.77
N LYS A 27 -6.09 12.44 -12.39
CA LYS A 27 -6.74 13.76 -12.49
C LYS A 27 -6.82 14.25 -13.93
N MET A 28 -5.82 13.93 -14.74
CA MET A 28 -5.72 14.26 -16.16
C MET A 28 -5.27 13.01 -16.90
N LYS A 29 -5.98 12.65 -17.97
CA LYS A 29 -5.70 11.43 -18.77
C LYS A 29 -4.38 11.50 -19.54
N ASN A 30 -3.81 12.70 -19.69
CA ASN A 30 -2.58 12.94 -20.44
C ASN A 30 -1.48 13.48 -19.53
N GLY A 31 -0.25 12.98 -19.68
CA GLY A 31 0.94 13.53 -19.03
C GLY A 31 1.27 12.97 -17.63
N TYR A 32 0.47 12.04 -17.09
CA TYR A 32 0.78 11.40 -15.81
C TYR A 32 1.91 10.37 -15.92
N LEU A 33 2.10 9.74 -17.09
CA LEU A 33 3.10 8.70 -17.34
C LEU A 33 4.54 9.13 -16.91
N PRO A 34 5.05 10.32 -17.31
CA PRO A 34 6.35 10.80 -16.82
C PRO A 34 6.44 10.94 -15.30
N SER A 35 5.36 11.37 -14.63
CA SER A 35 5.34 11.48 -13.17
C SER A 35 5.39 10.09 -12.50
N LEU A 36 4.67 9.12 -13.07
CA LEU A 36 4.64 7.73 -12.64
C LEU A 36 6.01 7.05 -12.83
N CYS A 37 6.64 7.22 -14.00
CA CYS A 37 7.98 6.70 -14.27
C CYS A 37 9.03 7.29 -13.34
N ARG A 38 8.96 8.60 -13.01
CA ARG A 38 9.87 9.23 -12.05
C ARG A 38 9.66 8.71 -10.64
N PHE A 39 8.41 8.51 -10.22
CA PHE A 39 8.07 7.98 -8.91
C PHE A 39 8.58 6.54 -8.75
N THR A 40 8.23 5.66 -9.68
CA THR A 40 8.64 4.24 -9.69
C THR A 40 10.17 4.10 -9.74
N SER A 41 10.85 4.91 -10.54
CA SER A 41 12.33 4.89 -10.58
C SER A 41 12.96 5.37 -9.27
N LYS A 42 12.40 6.42 -8.65
CA LYS A 42 12.93 6.98 -7.40
C LYS A 42 12.73 6.06 -6.19
N TYR A 43 11.61 5.34 -6.16
CA TYR A 43 11.23 4.45 -5.06
C TYR A 43 11.32 2.97 -5.44
N ALA A 44 12.11 2.64 -6.47
CA ALA A 44 12.37 1.27 -6.88
C ALA A 44 12.86 0.44 -5.68
N GLY A 45 12.23 -0.71 -5.46
CA GLY A 45 12.53 -1.60 -4.33
C GLY A 45 12.00 -1.13 -2.97
N LYS A 46 11.46 0.09 -2.85
CA LYS A 46 10.78 0.57 -1.63
C LYS A 46 9.27 0.42 -1.68
N TYR A 47 8.68 0.62 -2.86
CA TYR A 47 7.25 0.47 -3.10
C TYR A 47 7.04 -0.34 -4.38
N GLU A 48 5.98 -1.13 -4.40
CA GLU A 48 5.46 -1.75 -5.61
C GLU A 48 4.28 -0.93 -6.11
N VAL A 49 4.31 -0.61 -7.39
CA VAL A 49 3.35 0.29 -8.02
C VAL A 49 2.60 -0.49 -9.08
N ASP A 50 1.31 -0.68 -8.84
CA ASP A 50 0.38 -1.38 -9.71
C ASP A 50 -0.53 -0.35 -10.38
N PHE A 51 -0.39 -0.18 -11.70
CA PHE A 51 -1.18 0.78 -12.45
C PHE A 51 -2.14 0.05 -13.39
N ASP A 52 -3.44 0.18 -13.13
CA ASP A 52 -4.50 -0.31 -13.99
C ASP A 52 -4.80 0.74 -15.07
N ASN A 53 -4.25 0.52 -16.26
CA ASN A 53 -4.45 1.37 -17.44
C ASN A 53 -5.92 1.45 -17.89
N VAL A 54 -6.74 0.43 -17.61
CA VAL A 54 -8.13 0.33 -18.07
C VAL A 54 -9.03 1.17 -17.18
N LYS A 55 -8.80 1.12 -15.87
CA LYS A 55 -9.56 1.88 -14.87
C LYS A 55 -8.95 3.24 -14.54
N GLU A 56 -7.76 3.53 -15.08
CA GLU A 56 -6.96 4.71 -14.76
C GLU A 56 -6.73 4.86 -13.24
N THR A 57 -6.60 3.72 -12.55
CA THR A 57 -6.40 3.64 -11.10
C THR A 57 -4.96 3.23 -10.79
N LEU A 58 -4.34 3.97 -9.87
CA LEU A 58 -3.02 3.68 -9.36
C LEU A 58 -3.14 3.10 -7.95
N HIS A 59 -2.49 1.97 -7.77
CA HIS A 59 -2.33 1.29 -6.51
C HIS A 59 -0.87 1.29 -6.13
N ILE A 60 -0.58 1.65 -4.88
CA ILE A 60 0.77 1.55 -4.35
C ILE A 60 0.74 0.70 -3.10
N ILE A 61 1.59 -0.31 -3.10
CA ILE A 61 1.72 -1.31 -2.05
C ILE A 61 3.20 -1.43 -1.65
N LEU A 62 3.46 -2.21 -0.61
CA LEU A 62 4.81 -2.45 -0.13
C LEU A 62 5.37 -3.76 -0.69
N PRO A 63 6.69 -3.85 -0.88
CA PRO A 63 7.33 -5.13 -1.17
C PRO A 63 7.05 -6.12 -0.03
N LYS A 64 6.50 -7.29 -0.39
CA LYS A 64 5.89 -8.30 0.52
C LYS A 64 6.75 -8.68 1.73
N ASP A 65 8.08 -8.63 1.62
CA ASP A 65 9.01 -9.12 2.65
C ASP A 65 9.38 -8.10 3.75
N ASP A 66 9.23 -6.79 3.52
CA ASP A 66 9.92 -5.80 4.37
C ASP A 66 9.08 -5.32 5.58
N TYR A 67 7.76 -5.29 5.46
CA TYR A 67 6.87 -4.63 6.44
C TYR A 67 6.01 -5.59 7.27
N TYR A 68 5.90 -6.86 6.84
CA TYR A 68 5.07 -7.86 7.51
C TYR A 68 5.57 -8.15 8.94
N HIS A 69 6.88 -8.10 9.17
CA HIS A 69 7.46 -8.35 10.49
C HIS A 69 7.55 -7.10 11.39
N LYS A 70 7.06 -5.95 10.92
CA LYS A 70 7.15 -4.68 11.66
C LYS A 70 5.89 -4.46 12.49
N GLY A 71 6.05 -4.04 13.74
CA GLY A 71 4.95 -3.73 14.65
C GLY A 71 3.98 -2.66 14.10
N VAL A 72 2.77 -2.60 14.68
CA VAL A 72 1.68 -1.70 14.27
C VAL A 72 2.13 -0.25 14.05
N ASN A 73 2.92 0.30 14.99
CA ASN A 73 3.41 1.67 14.91
C ASN A 73 4.37 1.90 13.72
N ALA A 74 5.22 0.91 13.42
CA ALA A 74 6.14 1.00 12.29
C ALA A 74 5.39 0.88 10.96
N GLN A 75 4.36 0.03 10.88
CA GLN A 75 3.51 -0.06 9.70
C GLN A 75 2.71 1.23 9.46
N ARG A 76 2.15 1.84 10.52
CA ARG A 76 1.51 3.16 10.45
C ARG A 76 2.47 4.26 9.99
N ALA A 77 3.73 4.22 10.44
CA ALA A 77 4.75 5.17 9.99
C ALA A 77 5.03 5.01 8.48
N ILE A 78 5.23 3.79 7.99
CA ILE A 78 5.46 3.53 6.57
C ILE A 78 4.28 3.99 5.71
N ARG A 79 3.05 3.80 6.18
CA ARG A 79 1.82 4.28 5.52
C ARG A 79 1.82 5.79 5.36
N ARG A 80 2.17 6.52 6.41
CA ARG A 80 2.31 7.99 6.37
C ARG A 80 3.44 8.44 5.45
N GLU A 81 4.57 7.72 5.44
CA GLU A 81 5.68 8.02 4.54
C GLU A 81 5.29 7.82 3.07
N LEU A 82 4.55 6.75 2.76
CA LEU A 82 4.03 6.51 1.42
C LEU A 82 3.08 7.63 0.97
N GLU A 83 2.13 8.01 1.82
CA GLU A 83 1.19 9.11 1.53
C GLU A 83 1.91 10.45 1.30
N ALA A 84 2.92 10.74 2.12
CA ALA A 84 3.75 11.94 1.98
C ALA A 84 4.58 11.90 0.69
N ALA A 85 5.17 10.75 0.34
CA ALA A 85 5.91 10.57 -0.90
C ALA A 85 5.03 10.79 -2.12
N MET A 86 3.79 10.29 -2.09
CA MET A 86 2.79 10.50 -3.12
C MET A 86 2.42 11.97 -3.28
N THR A 87 2.05 12.62 -2.17
CA THR A 87 1.69 14.04 -2.18
C THR A 87 2.83 14.92 -2.69
N LYS A 88 4.08 14.59 -2.35
CA LYS A 88 5.26 15.35 -2.77
C LYS A 88 5.62 15.18 -4.24
N HIS A 89 5.50 13.96 -4.77
CA HIS A 89 6.01 13.63 -6.11
C HIS A 89 4.95 13.58 -7.20
N MET A 90 3.67 13.51 -6.82
CA MET A 90 2.55 13.34 -7.73
C MET A 90 1.40 14.37 -7.58
N PRO A 91 1.60 15.62 -7.08
CA PRO A 91 0.50 16.51 -6.67
C PRO A 91 -0.39 17.05 -7.81
N GLY A 92 -0.02 16.84 -9.07
CA GLY A 92 -0.75 17.38 -10.24
C GLY A 92 -1.59 16.39 -11.02
N TYR A 93 -1.29 15.09 -10.93
CA TYR A 93 -1.84 14.07 -11.83
C TYR A 93 -2.66 12.99 -11.14
N TRP A 94 -2.60 12.91 -9.82
CA TRP A 94 -3.22 11.84 -9.04
C TRP A 94 -4.06 12.43 -7.91
N VAL A 95 -5.31 11.99 -7.82
CA VAL A 95 -6.25 12.35 -6.75
C VAL A 95 -6.41 11.14 -5.85
N LYS A 96 -6.20 11.35 -4.55
CA LYS A 96 -6.44 10.33 -3.54
C LYS A 96 -7.93 10.01 -3.49
N ASP A 97 -8.29 8.72 -3.53
CA ASP A 97 -9.64 8.27 -3.26
C ASP A 97 -9.89 8.29 -1.76
N GLU A 98 -10.30 9.45 -1.22
CA GLU A 98 -10.52 9.65 0.22
C GLU A 98 -11.54 8.66 0.80
N ALA A 99 -12.56 8.26 0.04
CA ALA A 99 -13.58 7.31 0.50
C ALA A 99 -12.98 5.90 0.69
N ARG A 100 -12.32 5.36 -0.34
CA ARG A 100 -11.64 4.06 -0.24
C ARG A 100 -10.50 4.08 0.76
N HIS A 101 -9.79 5.20 0.86
CA HIS A 101 -8.74 5.38 1.85
C HIS A 101 -9.25 5.32 3.27
N GLY A 102 -10.37 6.00 3.57
CA GLY A 102 -10.98 5.99 4.90
C GLY A 102 -11.40 4.58 5.31
N GLU A 103 -12.13 3.88 4.42
CA GLU A 103 -12.57 2.50 4.66
C GLU A 103 -11.39 1.55 4.91
N ARG A 104 -10.32 1.67 4.10
CA ARG A 104 -9.14 0.81 4.21
C ARG A 104 -8.21 1.20 5.37
N ASP A 105 -8.21 2.45 5.83
CA ASP A 105 -7.45 2.85 7.04
C ASP A 105 -8.01 2.23 8.31
N GLU A 106 -9.34 2.28 8.43
CA GLU A 106 -10.05 1.68 9.55
C GLU A 106 -9.91 0.16 9.54
N HIS A 107 -10.13 -0.47 8.38
CA HIS A 107 -9.99 -1.91 8.23
C HIS A 107 -8.54 -2.39 8.47
N PHE A 108 -7.54 -1.66 7.94
CA PHE A 108 -6.13 -1.96 8.20
C PHE A 108 -5.79 -1.87 9.68
N SER A 109 -6.17 -0.78 10.36
CA SER A 109 -5.87 -0.60 11.78
C SER A 109 -6.47 -1.72 12.62
N LYS A 110 -7.73 -2.06 12.39
CA LYS A 110 -8.41 -3.14 13.11
C LYS A 110 -7.75 -4.50 12.85
N SER A 111 -7.51 -4.83 11.59
CA SER A 111 -6.92 -6.10 11.16
C SER A 111 -5.50 -6.31 11.68
N VAL A 112 -4.70 -5.25 11.72
CA VAL A 112 -3.35 -5.28 12.26
C VAL A 112 -3.39 -5.44 13.79
N GLU A 113 -4.27 -4.72 14.49
CA GLU A 113 -4.42 -4.85 15.95
C GLU A 113 -4.89 -6.26 16.37
N GLU A 114 -5.87 -6.84 15.67
CA GLU A 114 -6.35 -8.21 15.90
C GLU A 114 -5.22 -9.24 15.71
N HIS A 115 -4.45 -9.14 14.61
CA HIS A 115 -3.37 -10.08 14.32
C HIS A 115 -2.25 -10.07 15.38
N TYR A 116 -1.86 -8.89 15.87
CA TYR A 116 -0.83 -8.81 16.90
C TYR A 116 -1.32 -9.36 18.24
N GLN A 117 -2.61 -9.16 18.59
CA GLN A 117 -3.21 -9.78 19.78
C GLN A 117 -3.25 -11.31 19.68
N GLU A 118 -3.53 -11.87 18.51
CA GLU A 118 -3.51 -13.33 18.28
C GLU A 118 -2.10 -13.94 18.34
N GLN A 119 -1.03 -13.17 18.08
CA GLN A 119 0.35 -13.65 18.21
C GLN A 119 0.89 -13.57 19.65
N GLU A 120 0.34 -12.68 20.48
CA GLU A 120 0.75 -12.52 21.89
C GLU A 120 -0.01 -13.46 22.85
N ALA A 121 -1.09 -14.11 22.41
CA ALA A 121 -1.93 -15.05 23.17
C ALA A 121 -1.51 -16.52 23.03
#